data_AF-A0A1W9X0N9-F1
#
_entry.id   AF-A0A1W9X0N9-F1
#
_cell.length_a   1.000
_cell.length_b   1.000
_cell.length_c   1.000
_cell.angle_alpha   90.00
_cell.angle_beta   90.00
_cell.angle_gamma   90.00
#
_symmetry.space_group_name_H-M   'P 1'
#
loop_
_entity.id
_entity.type
_entity.pdbx_description
1 polymer ?
#
loop_
_entity_poly.entity_id
_entity_poly.type
_entity_poly.pdbx_seq_one_letter_code
_entity_poly.pdbx_strand_id
1 'polypeptide(L)'
;MSALDLFASAMGTFILLAVILFPYYLKNAEIVERMSALRQELEQTQAALAQTQQQLQECTAQREQCEAQRSELQARVTRLERENRQFEQQLQECRAQNANLQGQINSLQQEVENCHEKLKQTFLAVVMKWATDKQDVDLHMIDADGNEFYYSQHNRERSHFRSSNAELSIDTTNGPGIEIWEEPRAKPGRYRIYANFFSRNGNSKNPLVKSTIYYRDGSKKLRDVTLTHEKRKKLVAIVEVNAEGDVVVR
;
A
#
# COMPACT_ATOMS: atom_id res chain seq x y z
N MET A 1 -75.46 -30.55 120.17
CA MET A 1 -75.45 -30.08 118.78
C MET A 1 -75.48 -31.30 117.89
N SER A 2 -76.50 -31.42 117.04
CA SER A 2 -76.67 -32.59 116.15
C SER A 2 -75.59 -32.55 115.07
N ALA A 3 -75.06 -33.72 114.66
CA ALA A 3 -74.10 -33.81 113.55
C ALA A 3 -74.59 -33.09 112.28
N LEU A 4 -75.92 -33.01 112.11
CA LEU A 4 -76.61 -32.27 111.04
C LEU A 4 -76.30 -30.76 111.04
N ASP A 5 -76.16 -30.11 112.20
CA ASP A 5 -75.81 -28.67 112.29
C ASP A 5 -74.34 -28.42 111.94
N LEU A 6 -73.45 -29.36 112.26
CA LEU A 6 -72.03 -29.29 111.91
C LEU A 6 -71.83 -29.48 110.40
N PHE A 7 -72.56 -30.41 109.79
CA PHE A 7 -72.56 -30.59 108.33
C PHE A 7 -73.20 -29.39 107.62
N ALA A 8 -74.30 -28.84 108.15
CA ALA A 8 -74.93 -27.65 107.58
C ALA A 8 -74.02 -26.41 107.65
N SER A 9 -73.29 -26.21 108.76
CA SER A 9 -72.35 -25.08 108.89
C SER A 9 -71.08 -25.26 108.06
N ALA A 10 -70.55 -26.49 107.94
CA ALA A 10 -69.42 -26.82 107.09
C ALA A 10 -69.75 -26.67 105.59
N MET A 11 -70.93 -27.14 105.16
CA MET A 11 -71.41 -26.94 103.79
C MET A 11 -71.73 -25.46 103.53
N GLY A 12 -72.34 -24.75 104.48
CA GLY A 12 -72.59 -23.32 104.36
C GLY A 12 -71.30 -22.52 104.19
N THR A 13 -70.27 -22.84 104.98
CA THR A 13 -68.93 -22.22 104.89
C THR A 13 -68.24 -22.55 103.55
N PHE A 14 -68.35 -23.81 103.09
CA PHE A 14 -67.82 -24.22 101.80
C PHE A 14 -68.51 -23.50 100.63
N ILE A 15 -69.84 -23.36 100.65
CA ILE A 15 -70.60 -22.63 99.63
C ILE A 15 -70.22 -21.16 99.63
N LEU A 16 -70.06 -20.53 100.80
CA LEU A 16 -69.67 -19.13 100.92
C LEU A 16 -68.24 -18.91 100.41
N LEU A 17 -67.31 -19.80 100.75
CA LEU A 17 -65.96 -19.84 100.18
C LEU A 17 -65.98 -20.04 98.66
N ALA A 18 -66.81 -20.97 98.16
CA ALA A 18 -66.94 -21.25 96.74
C ALA A 18 -67.48 -20.03 95.99
N VAL A 19 -68.51 -19.35 96.50
CA VAL A 19 -69.08 -18.13 95.89
C VAL A 19 -68.08 -16.96 95.93
N ILE A 20 -67.29 -16.83 96.99
CA ILE A 20 -66.23 -15.81 97.09
C ILE A 20 -65.06 -16.12 96.12
N LEU A 21 -64.70 -17.40 95.94
CA LEU A 21 -63.58 -17.83 95.11
C LEU A 21 -63.94 -18.07 93.63
N PHE A 22 -65.23 -18.27 93.29
CA PHE A 22 -65.71 -18.54 91.93
C PHE A 22 -65.34 -17.45 90.90
N PRO A 23 -65.49 -16.13 91.20
CA PRO A 23 -65.04 -15.07 90.31
C PRO A 23 -63.52 -15.09 90.09
N TYR A 24 -62.77 -15.55 91.09
CA TYR A 24 -61.31 -15.68 91.04
C TYR A 24 -60.88 -16.87 90.17
N TYR A 25 -61.60 -17.99 90.24
CA TYR A 25 -61.39 -19.16 89.38
C TYR A 25 -61.68 -18.85 87.90
N LEU A 26 -62.77 -18.14 87.60
CA LEU A 26 -63.10 -17.73 86.22
C LEU A 26 -62.08 -16.73 85.65
N LYS A 27 -61.65 -15.74 86.44
CA LYS A 27 -60.57 -14.82 86.04
C LYS A 27 -59.25 -15.55 85.79
N ASN A 28 -58.89 -16.54 86.61
CA ASN A 28 -57.69 -17.34 86.39
C ASN A 28 -57.77 -18.16 85.08
N ALA A 29 -58.93 -18.71 84.73
CA ALA A 29 -59.10 -19.42 83.46
C ALA A 29 -58.95 -18.50 82.24
N GLU A 30 -59.57 -17.30 82.25
CA GLU A 30 -59.44 -16.31 81.19
C GLU A 30 -57.99 -15.80 81.05
N ILE A 31 -57.29 -15.59 82.17
CA ILE A 31 -55.86 -15.22 82.18
C ILE A 31 -55.01 -16.32 81.53
N VAL A 32 -55.28 -17.59 81.81
CA VAL A 32 -54.53 -18.72 81.23
C VAL A 32 -54.76 -18.82 79.72
N GLU A 33 -55.99 -18.63 79.25
CA GLU A 33 -56.32 -18.62 77.81
C GLU A 33 -55.69 -17.43 77.08
N ARG A 34 -55.71 -16.24 77.69
CA ARG A 34 -54.99 -15.07 77.15
C ARG A 34 -53.48 -15.29 77.12
N MET A 35 -52.91 -15.92 78.15
CA MET A 35 -51.49 -16.25 78.18
C MET A 35 -51.11 -17.31 77.13
N SER A 36 -51.97 -18.29 76.84
CA SER A 36 -51.70 -19.26 75.77
C SER A 36 -51.80 -18.62 74.39
N ALA A 37 -52.79 -17.75 74.15
CA ALA A 37 -52.91 -16.99 72.91
C ALA A 37 -51.71 -16.05 72.68
N LEU A 38 -51.29 -15.30 73.71
CA LEU A 38 -50.11 -14.44 73.64
C LEU A 38 -48.82 -15.24 73.35
N ARG A 39 -48.67 -16.43 73.93
CA ARG A 39 -47.53 -17.31 73.65
C ARG A 39 -47.52 -17.79 72.20
N GLN A 40 -48.68 -18.16 71.68
CA GLN A 40 -48.82 -18.59 70.29
C GLN A 40 -48.51 -17.45 69.31
N GLU A 41 -48.97 -16.24 69.60
CA GLU A 41 -48.66 -15.04 68.82
C GLU A 41 -47.17 -14.68 68.90
N LEU A 42 -46.55 -14.80 70.08
CA LEU A 42 -45.11 -14.62 70.28
C LEU A 42 -44.31 -15.64 69.44
N GLU A 43 -44.74 -16.89 69.40
CA GLU A 43 -44.07 -17.96 68.65
C GLU A 43 -44.21 -17.74 67.12
N GLN A 44 -45.40 -17.32 66.66
CA GLN A 44 -45.63 -16.96 65.26
C GLN A 44 -44.79 -15.74 64.83
N THR A 45 -44.73 -14.70 65.67
CA THR A 45 -43.93 -13.50 65.39
C THR A 45 -42.43 -13.80 65.41
N GLN A 46 -41.96 -14.68 66.30
CA GLN A 46 -40.58 -15.18 66.29
C GLN A 46 -40.26 -15.96 65.02
N ALA A 47 -41.15 -16.85 64.58
CA ALA A 47 -40.98 -17.60 63.33
C ALA A 47 -40.94 -16.68 62.10
N ALA A 48 -41.85 -15.71 62.03
CA ALA A 48 -41.88 -14.71 60.95
C ALA A 48 -40.63 -13.81 60.95
N LEU A 49 -40.15 -13.42 62.13
CA LEU A 49 -38.91 -12.65 62.28
C LEU A 49 -37.70 -13.46 61.77
N ALA A 50 -37.60 -14.74 62.14
CA ALA A 50 -36.53 -15.62 61.68
C ALA A 50 -36.55 -15.79 60.15
N GLN A 51 -37.74 -15.98 59.56
CA GLN A 51 -37.89 -16.09 58.11
C GLN A 51 -37.49 -14.78 57.40
N THR A 52 -37.89 -13.63 57.94
CA THR A 52 -37.53 -12.31 57.37
C THR A 52 -36.03 -12.05 57.48
N GLN A 53 -35.40 -12.43 58.59
CA GLN A 53 -33.95 -12.34 58.75
C GLN A 53 -33.20 -13.23 57.74
N GLN A 54 -33.68 -14.45 57.50
CA GLN A 54 -33.10 -15.33 56.49
C GLN A 54 -33.23 -14.73 55.08
N GLN A 55 -34.43 -14.25 54.71
CA GLN A 55 -34.65 -13.59 53.43
C GLN A 55 -33.78 -12.34 53.25
N LEU A 56 -33.59 -11.56 54.31
CA LEU A 56 -32.70 -10.41 54.30
C LEU A 56 -31.25 -10.84 54.04
N GLN A 57 -30.78 -11.89 54.71
CA GLN A 57 -29.43 -12.44 54.49
C GLN A 57 -29.22 -12.92 53.06
N GLU A 58 -30.17 -13.66 52.50
CA GLU A 58 -30.13 -14.11 51.10
C GLU A 58 -30.10 -12.92 50.12
N CYS A 59 -30.94 -11.91 50.35
CA CYS A 59 -30.98 -10.71 49.54
C CYS A 59 -29.67 -9.90 49.61
N THR A 60 -29.07 -9.79 50.81
CA THR A 60 -27.77 -9.13 50.97
C THR A 60 -26.65 -9.86 50.23
N ALA A 61 -26.62 -11.20 50.31
CA ALA A 61 -25.63 -12.01 49.61
C ALA A 61 -25.77 -11.88 48.08
N GLN A 62 -27.00 -11.88 47.57
CA GLN A 62 -27.26 -11.64 46.14
C GLN A 62 -26.83 -10.24 45.71
N ARG A 63 -27.06 -9.22 46.54
CA ARG A 63 -26.66 -7.84 46.25
C ARG A 63 -25.14 -7.72 46.16
N GLU A 64 -24.41 -8.31 47.10
CA GLU A 64 -22.94 -8.34 47.09
C GLU A 64 -22.39 -9.05 45.85
N GLN A 65 -22.99 -10.17 45.44
CA GLN A 65 -22.62 -10.87 44.22
C GLN A 65 -22.85 -10.01 42.96
N CYS A 66 -24.01 -9.34 42.86
CA CYS A 66 -24.32 -8.44 41.75
C CYS A 66 -23.39 -7.22 41.72
N GLU A 67 -23.04 -6.65 42.89
CA GLU A 67 -22.08 -5.55 43.00
C GLU A 67 -20.68 -5.97 42.53
N ALA A 68 -20.24 -7.18 42.90
CA ALA A 68 -18.98 -7.75 42.43
C ALA A 68 -18.96 -7.94 40.90
N GLN A 69 -20.02 -8.53 40.33
CA GLN A 69 -20.16 -8.69 38.88
C GLN A 69 -20.18 -7.35 38.14
N ARG A 70 -20.87 -6.34 38.68
CA ARG A 70 -20.91 -5.01 38.09
C ARG A 70 -19.52 -4.37 38.07
N SER A 71 -18.75 -4.52 39.14
CA SER A 71 -17.38 -4.04 39.23
C SER A 71 -16.47 -4.71 38.18
N GLU A 72 -16.59 -6.03 38.01
CA GLU A 72 -15.85 -6.78 36.99
C GLU A 72 -16.20 -6.32 35.56
N LEU A 73 -17.49 -6.21 35.25
CA LEU A 73 -17.95 -5.74 33.95
C LEU A 73 -17.46 -4.31 33.67
N GLN A 74 -17.45 -3.44 34.68
CA GLN A 74 -16.98 -2.07 34.53
C GLN A 74 -15.46 -2.00 34.28
N ALA A 75 -14.68 -2.88 34.92
CA ALA A 75 -13.26 -3.05 34.62
C ALA A 75 -13.04 -3.55 33.19
N ARG A 76 -13.86 -4.50 32.72
CA ARG A 76 -13.79 -5.04 31.35
C ARG A 76 -14.14 -3.99 30.29
N VAL A 77 -15.17 -3.18 30.51
CA VAL A 77 -15.52 -2.06 29.62
C VAL A 77 -14.36 -1.08 29.53
N THR A 78 -13.80 -0.67 30.67
CA THR A 78 -12.66 0.26 30.71
C THR A 78 -11.45 -0.29 29.94
N ARG A 79 -11.21 -1.59 30.03
CA ARG A 79 -10.14 -2.27 29.28
C ARG A 79 -10.41 -2.24 27.77
N LEU A 80 -11.61 -2.63 27.35
CA LEU A 80 -12.01 -2.63 25.94
C LEU A 80 -11.96 -1.23 25.32
N GLU A 81 -12.34 -0.19 26.07
CA GLU A 81 -12.22 1.21 25.65
C GLU A 81 -10.77 1.66 25.44
N ARG A 82 -9.82 1.11 26.19
CA ARG A 82 -8.39 1.38 25.97
C ARG A 82 -7.88 0.64 24.73
N GLU A 83 -8.26 -0.62 24.56
CA GLU A 83 -7.89 -1.42 23.39
C GLU A 83 -8.45 -0.80 22.10
N ASN A 84 -9.73 -0.37 22.09
CA ASN A 84 -10.32 0.32 20.94
C ASN A 84 -9.56 1.61 20.60
N ARG A 85 -9.20 2.43 21.60
CA ARG A 85 -8.40 3.64 21.36
C ARG A 85 -7.03 3.32 20.77
N GLN A 86 -6.39 2.24 21.22
CA GLN A 86 -5.11 1.79 20.63
C GLN A 86 -5.29 1.34 19.17
N PHE A 87 -6.34 0.59 18.86
CA PHE A 87 -6.62 0.19 17.47
C PHE A 87 -6.95 1.38 16.58
N GLU A 88 -7.69 2.38 17.06
CA GLU A 88 -7.96 3.61 16.32
C GLU A 88 -6.67 4.38 16.00
N GLN A 89 -5.75 4.48 16.96
CA GLN A 89 -4.43 5.08 16.74
C GLN A 89 -3.62 4.33 15.69
N GLN A 90 -3.54 3.00 15.80
CA GLN A 90 -2.84 2.16 14.82
C GLN A 90 -3.45 2.27 13.43
N LEU A 91 -4.78 2.35 13.33
CA LEU A 91 -5.46 2.54 12.04
C LEU A 91 -5.12 3.90 11.43
N GLN A 92 -5.05 4.95 12.24
CA GLN A 92 -4.68 6.28 11.78
C GLN A 92 -3.23 6.32 11.30
N GLU A 93 -2.30 5.70 12.03
CA GLU A 93 -0.90 5.57 11.61
C GLU A 93 -0.77 4.80 10.30
N CYS A 94 -1.47 3.66 10.18
CA CYS A 94 -1.46 2.86 8.95
C CYS A 94 -2.04 3.65 7.76
N ARG A 95 -3.10 4.45 7.97
CA ARG A 95 -3.65 5.34 6.94
C ARG A 95 -2.64 6.41 6.52
N ALA A 96 -1.94 7.02 7.47
CA ALA A 96 -0.91 8.01 7.17
C ALA A 96 0.26 7.40 6.39
N GLN A 97 0.69 6.19 6.75
CA GLN A 97 1.72 5.46 6.02
C GLN A 97 1.29 5.13 4.59
N ASN A 98 0.06 4.64 4.40
CA ASN A 98 -0.48 4.37 3.06
C ASN A 98 -0.54 5.63 2.20
N ALA A 99 -0.95 6.78 2.76
CA ALA A 99 -0.96 8.05 2.04
C ALA A 99 0.45 8.48 1.61
N ASN A 100 1.45 8.29 2.47
CA ASN A 100 2.85 8.57 2.16
C ASN A 100 3.37 7.66 1.04
N LEU A 101 3.16 6.34 1.15
CA LEU A 101 3.56 5.37 0.13
C LEU A 101 2.90 5.67 -1.23
N GLN A 102 1.63 6.05 -1.24
CA GLN A 102 0.95 6.45 -2.46
C GLN A 102 1.59 7.70 -3.09
N GLY A 103 2.00 8.67 -2.28
CA GLY A 103 2.76 9.84 -2.74
C GLY A 103 4.10 9.46 -3.36
N GLN A 104 4.84 8.53 -2.74
CA GLN A 104 6.12 8.04 -3.26
C GLN A 104 5.95 7.30 -4.59
N ILE A 105 4.93 6.45 -4.70
CA ILE A 105 4.61 5.75 -5.95
C ILE A 105 4.35 6.74 -7.08
N ASN A 106 3.55 7.78 -6.83
CA ASN A 106 3.25 8.80 -7.84
C ASN A 106 4.52 9.56 -8.28
N SER A 107 5.41 9.92 -7.35
CA SER A 107 6.69 10.57 -7.67
C SER A 107 7.59 9.67 -8.51
N LEU A 108 7.75 8.41 -8.10
CA LEU A 108 8.57 7.45 -8.83
C LEU A 108 8.02 7.17 -10.23
N GLN A 109 6.70 7.08 -10.39
CA GLN A 109 6.07 6.95 -11.70
C GLN A 109 6.39 8.14 -12.61
N GLN A 110 6.33 9.36 -12.08
CA GLN A 110 6.68 10.56 -12.84
C GLN A 110 8.18 10.59 -13.21
N GLU A 111 9.06 10.18 -12.30
CA GLU A 111 10.49 10.06 -12.59
C GLU A 111 10.77 9.01 -13.66
N VAL A 112 10.11 7.86 -13.60
CA VAL A 112 10.21 6.79 -14.61
C VAL A 112 9.75 7.30 -15.97
N GLU A 113 8.61 7.99 -16.05
CA GLU A 113 8.12 8.56 -17.31
C GLU A 113 9.11 9.59 -17.87
N ASN A 114 9.62 10.48 -17.03
CA ASN A 114 10.64 11.47 -17.44
C ASN A 114 11.93 10.80 -17.94
N CYS A 115 12.36 9.70 -17.31
CA CYS A 115 13.49 8.92 -17.77
C CYS A 115 13.20 8.24 -19.12
N HIS A 116 12.01 7.67 -19.31
CA HIS A 116 11.60 7.09 -20.60
C HIS A 116 11.59 8.15 -21.71
N GLU A 117 11.06 9.34 -21.47
CA GLU A 117 11.08 10.44 -22.45
C GLU A 117 12.51 10.86 -22.83
N LYS A 118 13.43 10.93 -21.86
CA LYS A 118 14.85 11.18 -22.15
C LYS A 118 15.47 10.05 -22.95
N LEU A 119 15.10 8.81 -22.66
CA LEU A 119 15.53 7.63 -23.40
C LEU A 119 14.86 7.53 -24.78
N LYS A 120 13.84 8.31 -25.15
CA LYS A 120 13.42 8.36 -26.57
C LYS A 120 14.40 9.13 -27.44
N GLN A 121 15.22 9.99 -26.84
CA GLN A 121 16.24 10.74 -27.56
C GLN A 121 17.47 9.87 -27.82
N THR A 122 17.91 9.85 -29.07
CA THR A 122 19.11 9.15 -29.51
C THR A 122 19.86 10.01 -30.51
N PHE A 123 21.11 9.66 -30.76
CA PHE A 123 21.94 10.26 -31.79
C PHE A 123 22.44 9.15 -32.70
N LEU A 124 22.84 9.52 -33.93
CA LEU A 124 23.55 8.63 -34.83
C LEU A 124 24.83 9.33 -35.28
N ALA A 125 25.96 8.61 -35.28
CA ALA A 125 27.19 9.06 -35.93
C ALA A 125 27.78 7.90 -36.74
N VAL A 126 27.96 8.11 -38.03
CA VAL A 126 28.52 7.13 -38.95
C VAL A 126 29.93 7.55 -39.30
N VAL A 127 30.89 6.70 -38.97
CA VAL A 127 32.29 6.88 -39.32
C VAL A 127 32.64 5.88 -40.41
N MET A 128 33.04 6.38 -41.57
CA MET A 128 33.51 5.59 -42.71
C MET A 128 34.99 5.83 -42.93
N LYS A 129 35.78 4.78 -43.18
CA LYS A 129 37.21 4.92 -43.47
C LYS A 129 37.70 3.96 -44.54
N TRP A 130 38.75 4.36 -45.25
CA TRP A 130 39.47 3.54 -46.23
C TRP A 130 40.97 3.78 -46.11
N ALA A 131 41.76 2.75 -46.45
CA ALA A 131 43.21 2.75 -46.27
C ALA A 131 44.01 2.96 -47.58
N THR A 132 43.33 2.98 -48.72
CA THR A 132 43.98 3.14 -50.03
C THR A 132 44.30 4.60 -50.30
N ASP A 133 45.51 4.85 -50.79
CA ASP A 133 46.03 6.17 -51.10
C ASP A 133 45.48 6.71 -52.42
N LYS A 134 45.42 8.04 -52.57
CA LYS A 134 45.02 8.68 -53.85
C LYS A 134 43.60 8.31 -54.30
N GLN A 135 42.71 8.00 -53.38
CA GLN A 135 41.33 7.63 -53.70
C GLN A 135 40.34 8.50 -52.95
N ASP A 136 39.30 8.90 -53.66
CA ASP A 136 38.20 9.73 -53.20
C ASP A 136 36.96 8.84 -53.01
N VAL A 137 36.49 8.72 -51.77
CA VAL A 137 35.40 7.81 -51.41
C VAL A 137 34.37 8.57 -50.56
N ASP A 138 33.23 8.91 -51.18
CA ASP A 138 32.18 9.68 -50.50
C ASP A 138 31.26 8.78 -49.66
N LEU A 139 30.91 9.28 -48.48
CA LEU A 139 29.80 8.85 -47.66
C LEU A 139 28.53 9.54 -48.14
N HIS A 140 27.55 8.74 -48.52
CA HIS A 140 26.20 9.19 -48.82
C HIS A 140 25.26 8.67 -47.73
N MET A 141 24.62 9.59 -47.02
CA MET A 141 23.69 9.26 -45.96
C MET A 141 22.30 9.76 -46.33
N ILE A 142 21.29 8.87 -46.37
CA ILE A 142 19.89 9.27 -46.49
C ILE A 142 19.24 9.17 -45.10
N ASP A 143 18.75 10.30 -44.56
CA ASP A 143 18.09 10.34 -43.26
C ASP A 143 16.63 9.82 -43.28
N ALA A 144 15.97 9.83 -42.12
CA ALA A 144 14.59 9.40 -41.97
C ALA A 144 13.58 10.24 -42.78
N ASP A 145 13.87 11.52 -43.01
CA ASP A 145 13.03 12.43 -43.79
C ASP A 145 13.29 12.31 -45.31
N GLY A 146 14.34 11.55 -45.69
CA GLY A 146 14.74 11.33 -47.07
C GLY A 146 15.77 12.35 -47.59
N ASN A 147 16.34 13.19 -46.72
CA ASN A 147 17.42 14.10 -47.07
C ASN A 147 18.69 13.32 -47.34
N GLU A 148 19.39 13.63 -48.43
CA GLU A 148 20.66 13.00 -48.76
C GLU A 148 21.85 13.92 -48.42
N PHE A 149 22.70 13.46 -47.51
CA PHE A 149 23.94 14.13 -47.12
C PHE A 149 25.12 13.50 -47.84
N TYR A 150 25.87 14.35 -48.53
CA TYR A 150 27.08 14.01 -49.27
C TYR A 150 27.89 15.28 -49.52
N TYR A 151 29.05 15.18 -50.18
CA TYR A 151 29.97 16.28 -50.50
C TYR A 151 29.29 17.63 -50.79
N SER A 152 28.30 17.69 -51.69
CA SER A 152 27.64 18.95 -52.06
C SER A 152 26.50 19.38 -51.14
N GLN A 153 25.87 18.45 -50.40
CA GLN A 153 24.74 18.72 -49.51
C GLN A 153 25.07 18.29 -48.07
N HIS A 154 26.18 18.79 -47.55
CA HIS A 154 26.76 18.35 -46.26
C HIS A 154 26.08 18.96 -45.02
N ASN A 155 25.30 20.03 -45.17
CA ASN A 155 24.55 20.72 -44.10
C ASN A 155 25.34 21.28 -42.89
N ARG A 156 26.69 21.34 -42.94
CA ARG A 156 27.56 21.98 -41.90
C ARG A 156 27.16 23.41 -41.51
N GLU A 157 26.64 24.18 -42.46
CA GLU A 157 26.17 25.56 -42.25
C GLU A 157 24.64 25.65 -42.09
N ARG A 158 23.95 24.51 -42.00
CA ARG A 158 22.49 24.38 -41.93
C ARG A 158 21.74 25.01 -43.12
N SER A 159 22.39 25.09 -44.28
CA SER A 159 21.88 25.75 -45.48
C SER A 159 21.05 24.83 -46.38
N HIS A 160 21.32 23.53 -46.37
CA HIS A 160 20.70 22.56 -47.29
C HIS A 160 19.40 21.97 -46.73
N PHE A 161 19.42 21.56 -45.45
CA PHE A 161 18.29 20.89 -44.80
C PHE A 161 17.99 21.57 -43.47
N ARG A 162 17.24 22.68 -43.51
CA ARG A 162 16.95 23.52 -42.32
C ARG A 162 16.20 22.79 -41.20
N SER A 163 15.46 21.73 -41.52
CA SER A 163 14.69 20.91 -40.59
C SER A 163 15.47 19.72 -40.02
N SER A 164 16.72 19.54 -40.43
CA SER A 164 17.62 18.47 -39.98
C SER A 164 18.80 19.07 -39.24
N ASN A 165 19.18 18.47 -38.11
CA ASN A 165 20.40 18.83 -37.41
C ASN A 165 21.59 17.98 -37.86
N ALA A 166 21.35 17.07 -38.80
CA ALA A 166 22.35 16.19 -39.33
C ALA A 166 23.31 16.93 -40.24
N GLU A 167 24.53 16.46 -40.31
CA GLU A 167 25.55 16.98 -41.21
C GLU A 167 26.61 15.93 -41.54
N LEU A 168 27.23 16.09 -42.71
CA LEU A 168 28.46 15.41 -43.07
C LEU A 168 29.64 16.27 -42.58
N SER A 169 30.11 16.05 -41.35
CA SER A 169 31.11 16.89 -40.68
C SER A 169 32.52 16.76 -41.25
N ILE A 170 32.95 15.55 -41.60
CA ILE A 170 34.28 15.30 -42.17
C ILE A 170 34.15 14.65 -43.54
N ASP A 171 34.95 15.14 -44.48
CA ASP A 171 34.96 14.80 -45.88
C ASP A 171 36.41 14.84 -46.38
N THR A 172 36.94 13.68 -46.78
CA THR A 172 38.34 13.52 -47.20
C THR A 172 38.38 13.14 -48.67
N THR A 173 38.77 14.06 -49.54
CA THR A 173 38.77 13.84 -50.99
C THR A 173 40.02 13.13 -51.55
N ASN A 174 41.01 12.85 -50.69
CA ASN A 174 42.25 12.19 -51.09
C ASN A 174 42.77 11.22 -50.02
N GLY A 175 42.60 9.92 -50.30
CA GLY A 175 42.88 8.84 -49.36
C GLY A 175 44.36 8.63 -49.01
N PRO A 176 44.66 7.87 -47.94
CA PRO A 176 43.70 7.22 -47.03
C PRO A 176 42.86 8.24 -46.26
N GLY A 177 41.59 7.94 -46.06
CA GLY A 177 40.62 8.95 -45.62
C GLY A 177 39.56 8.43 -44.67
N ILE A 178 38.87 9.41 -44.08
CA ILE A 178 37.75 9.23 -43.17
C ILE A 178 36.65 10.20 -43.55
N GLU A 179 35.40 9.74 -43.45
CA GLU A 179 34.23 10.59 -43.50
C GLU A 179 33.35 10.33 -42.29
N ILE A 180 32.73 11.41 -41.80
CA ILE A 180 31.87 11.36 -40.63
C ILE A 180 30.59 12.09 -40.96
N TRP A 181 29.46 11.39 -40.77
CA TRP A 181 28.14 11.99 -40.72
C TRP A 181 27.59 11.85 -39.31
N GLU A 182 26.91 12.88 -38.80
CA GLU A 182 26.29 12.86 -37.49
C GLU A 182 24.89 13.48 -37.52
N GLU A 183 24.01 12.98 -36.66
CA GLU A 183 22.70 13.54 -36.33
C GLU A 183 22.53 13.51 -34.81
N PRO A 184 22.67 14.67 -34.12
CA PRO A 184 22.60 14.77 -32.67
C PRO A 184 21.25 14.36 -32.05
N ARG A 185 20.16 14.43 -32.83
CA ARG A 185 18.78 14.10 -32.42
C ARG A 185 18.11 13.28 -33.53
N ALA A 186 18.51 12.02 -33.64
CA ALA A 186 18.00 11.14 -34.67
C ALA A 186 16.50 10.90 -34.50
N LYS A 187 15.76 11.07 -35.59
CA LYS A 187 14.32 10.86 -35.65
C LYS A 187 14.04 9.36 -35.83
N PRO A 188 12.93 8.87 -35.29
CA PRO A 188 12.43 7.54 -35.64
C PRO A 188 12.27 7.42 -37.16
N GLY A 189 12.72 6.31 -37.72
CA GLY A 189 12.67 6.09 -39.15
C GLY A 189 13.87 5.32 -39.67
N ARG A 190 14.01 5.34 -41.00
CA ARG A 190 14.95 4.49 -41.72
C ARG A 190 16.03 5.31 -42.41
N TYR A 191 17.26 5.03 -42.02
CA TYR A 191 18.49 5.64 -42.48
C TYR A 191 19.20 4.67 -43.44
N ARG A 192 19.78 5.18 -44.53
CA ARG A 192 20.51 4.35 -45.50
C ARG A 192 21.93 4.88 -45.74
N ILE A 193 22.91 4.04 -45.46
CA ILE A 193 24.33 4.37 -45.56
C ILE A 193 24.85 3.81 -46.88
N TYR A 194 25.43 4.67 -47.71
CA TYR A 194 26.07 4.29 -48.97
C TYR A 194 27.50 4.78 -48.99
N ALA A 195 28.36 4.00 -49.65
CA ALA A 195 29.69 4.43 -50.03
C ALA A 195 29.75 4.59 -51.55
N ASN A 196 30.30 5.70 -52.03
CA ASN A 196 30.48 5.99 -53.43
C ASN A 196 31.98 6.11 -53.73
N PHE A 197 32.47 5.38 -54.73
CA PHE A 197 33.86 5.53 -55.15
C PHE A 197 33.93 6.68 -56.17
N PHE A 198 34.23 7.89 -55.73
CA PHE A 198 34.15 9.05 -56.61
C PHE A 198 35.24 9.05 -57.68
N SER A 199 36.49 8.92 -57.25
CA SER A 199 37.66 8.96 -58.12
C SER A 199 38.81 8.10 -57.60
N ARG A 200 39.44 7.39 -58.52
CA ARG A 200 40.60 6.53 -58.26
C ARG A 200 41.94 7.26 -58.28
N ASN A 201 41.97 8.49 -58.81
CA ASN A 201 43.15 9.35 -59.04
C ASN A 201 44.44 8.58 -59.39
N GLY A 202 44.34 7.63 -60.33
CA GLY A 202 45.47 6.84 -60.84
C GLY A 202 45.84 5.58 -60.05
N ASN A 203 45.21 5.29 -58.91
CA ASN A 203 45.48 4.08 -58.12
C ASN A 203 44.56 2.91 -58.49
N SER A 204 45.01 1.95 -59.30
CA SER A 204 44.21 0.81 -59.79
C SER A 204 43.57 -0.10 -58.72
N LYS A 205 43.95 0.01 -57.44
CA LYS A 205 43.37 -0.78 -56.34
C LYS A 205 41.89 -0.45 -56.12
N ASN A 206 41.15 -1.38 -55.55
CA ASN A 206 39.77 -1.15 -55.12
C ASN A 206 39.74 -0.83 -53.62
N PRO A 207 39.17 0.30 -53.18
CA PRO A 207 39.11 0.64 -51.77
C PRO A 207 38.24 -0.36 -51.01
N LEU A 208 38.73 -0.80 -49.86
CA LEU A 208 37.94 -1.50 -48.85
C LEU A 208 37.46 -0.47 -47.84
N VAL A 209 36.16 -0.23 -47.84
CA VAL A 209 35.49 0.66 -46.89
C VAL A 209 35.14 -0.11 -45.64
N LYS A 210 35.50 0.46 -44.49
CA LYS A 210 35.12 -0.02 -43.16
C LYS A 210 34.34 1.07 -42.47
N SER A 211 33.16 0.73 -41.97
CA SER A 211 32.28 1.71 -41.32
C SER A 211 31.83 1.24 -39.95
N THR A 212 31.68 2.18 -39.03
CA THR A 212 31.11 1.96 -37.70
C THR A 212 30.03 3.00 -37.47
N ILE A 213 28.89 2.56 -36.95
CA ILE A 213 27.87 3.48 -36.43
C ILE A 213 27.96 3.55 -34.90
N TYR A 214 27.85 4.76 -34.37
CA TYR A 214 27.76 5.08 -32.96
C TYR A 214 26.37 5.64 -32.67
N TYR A 215 25.81 5.27 -31.54
CA TYR A 215 24.49 5.68 -31.06
C TYR A 215 24.49 5.64 -29.53
N ARG A 216 23.39 6.07 -28.90
CA ARG A 216 23.30 6.19 -27.44
C ARG A 216 23.80 4.96 -26.69
N ASP A 217 23.33 3.78 -27.10
CA ASP A 217 23.57 2.53 -26.37
C ASP A 217 24.85 1.78 -26.82
N GLY A 218 25.69 2.42 -27.67
CA GLY A 218 27.01 1.90 -28.02
C GLY A 218 27.39 2.10 -29.47
N SER A 219 28.00 1.08 -30.06
CA SER A 219 28.45 1.13 -31.45
C SER A 219 28.36 -0.23 -32.13
N LYS A 220 28.20 -0.21 -33.45
CA LYS A 220 28.15 -1.42 -34.28
C LYS A 220 29.03 -1.26 -35.51
N LYS A 221 29.91 -2.23 -35.73
CA LYS A 221 30.66 -2.33 -36.98
C LYS A 221 29.71 -2.75 -38.09
N LEU A 222 29.76 -2.04 -39.21
CA LEU A 222 28.98 -2.34 -40.39
C LEU A 222 29.74 -3.32 -41.27
N ARG A 223 29.05 -3.83 -42.30
CA ARG A 223 29.67 -4.73 -43.27
C ARG A 223 30.81 -4.01 -44.00
N ASP A 224 31.95 -4.68 -44.10
CA ASP A 224 33.06 -4.23 -44.95
C ASP A 224 32.64 -4.29 -46.43
N VAL A 225 32.87 -3.19 -47.16
CA VAL A 225 32.44 -3.04 -48.55
C VAL A 225 33.62 -2.70 -49.45
N THR A 226 33.93 -3.58 -50.39
CA THR A 226 34.87 -3.26 -51.49
C THR A 226 34.13 -2.53 -52.61
N LEU A 227 34.67 -1.39 -53.05
CA LEU A 227 34.13 -0.62 -54.18
C LEU A 227 34.94 -0.91 -55.45
N THR A 228 34.26 -1.36 -56.50
CA THR A 228 34.92 -1.81 -57.75
C THR A 228 34.72 -0.86 -58.92
N HIS A 229 33.63 -0.10 -58.92
CA HIS A 229 33.26 0.82 -60.00
C HIS A 229 33.18 2.25 -59.46
N GLU A 230 33.78 3.19 -60.19
CA GLU A 230 33.66 4.62 -59.88
C GLU A 230 32.24 5.11 -60.11
N LYS A 231 31.84 6.15 -59.36
CA LYS A 231 30.55 6.86 -59.46
C LYS A 231 29.32 5.97 -59.26
N ARG A 232 29.49 4.80 -58.63
CA ARG A 232 28.41 3.89 -58.28
C ARG A 232 28.29 3.77 -56.76
N LYS A 233 27.16 4.25 -56.24
CA LYS A 233 26.77 4.07 -54.83
C LYS A 233 26.59 2.59 -54.52
N LYS A 234 27.19 2.13 -53.43
CA LYS A 234 27.00 0.79 -52.89
C LYS A 234 26.44 0.89 -51.47
N LEU A 235 25.33 0.19 -51.23
CA LEU A 235 24.70 0.15 -49.91
C LEU A 235 25.64 -0.54 -48.91
N VAL A 236 25.92 0.13 -47.81
CA VAL A 236 26.72 -0.37 -46.69
C VAL A 236 25.81 -1.01 -45.64
N ALA A 237 24.78 -0.29 -45.20
CA ALA A 237 23.81 -0.77 -44.21
C ALA A 237 22.50 0.02 -44.25
N ILE A 238 21.45 -0.56 -43.68
CA ILE A 238 20.21 0.12 -43.34
C ILE A 238 20.11 0.20 -41.82
N VAL A 239 19.81 1.39 -41.30
CA VAL A 239 19.66 1.62 -39.87
C VAL A 239 18.23 2.06 -39.60
N GLU A 240 17.56 1.38 -38.68
CA GLU A 240 16.21 1.72 -38.23
C GLU A 240 16.28 2.25 -36.80
N VAL A 241 15.70 3.42 -36.57
CA VAL A 241 15.49 4.02 -35.25
C VAL A 241 13.99 3.89 -34.92
N ASN A 242 13.64 3.27 -33.80
CA ASN A 242 12.24 3.17 -33.37
C ASN A 242 11.79 4.43 -32.60
N ALA A 243 10.52 4.45 -32.16
CA ALA A 243 9.97 5.58 -31.40
C ALA A 243 10.60 5.71 -30.00
N GLU A 244 11.19 4.63 -29.51
CA GLU A 244 11.89 4.51 -28.23
C GLU A 244 13.38 4.92 -28.32
N GLY A 245 13.86 5.31 -29.51
CA GLY A 245 15.25 5.73 -29.73
C GLY A 245 16.25 4.57 -29.82
N ASP A 246 15.78 3.32 -29.84
CA ASP A 246 16.60 2.14 -30.07
C ASP A 246 17.03 2.05 -31.53
N VAL A 247 18.24 1.54 -31.74
CA VAL A 247 18.88 1.49 -33.05
C VAL A 247 19.10 0.05 -33.49
N VAL A 248 18.52 -0.30 -34.64
CA VAL A 248 18.67 -1.62 -35.27
C VAL A 248 19.37 -1.46 -36.61
N VAL A 249 20.54 -2.11 -36.75
CA VAL A 249 21.30 -2.14 -38.01
C VAL A 249 21.05 -3.45 -38.75
N ARG A 250 20.60 -3.35 -40.01
CA ARG A 250 20.35 -4.44 -40.95
C ARG A 250 21.33 -4.45 -42.13
#